data_AF-F0EYZ3-F1
#
_entry.id   AF-F0EYZ3-F1
#
_cell.length_a   1.000
_cell.length_b   1.000
_cell.length_c   1.000
_cell.angle_alpha   90.00
_cell.angle_beta   90.00
_cell.angle_gamma   90.00
#
_symmetry.space_group_name_H-M   'P 1'
#
loop_
_entity.id
_entity.type
_entity.pdbx_description
1 polymer ?
#
loop_
_entity_poly.entity_id
_entity_poly.type
_entity_poly.pdbx_seq_one_letter_code
_entity_poly.pdbx_strand_id
1 'polypeptide(L)'
;MRRSSWFVKHAQKVWRKAYMPSATLPAHTIDCPECGLRTRIPKLRQGQRAECPRCHHHLVRVENEPFLLPLACASAALMLMFLVYSLPFVTVQMTGVFSPLTLPGMLQSLLQGDWAFLGTVMLLLTFGTPAVFLCACIWVYGALLWQKQPASVLWLTRWLVRLREWIMVDVFFISMLVAYIKIRTVATVEFGQAFWLMPVWAVLLLRTAVAVPSHWVYYQIRRRSHELLHEDPHHICCSRCLFFRPANESYCSVCDSELFDRRPYSLHVAGCFLLAAIVLYFPANLLPIMISENPMSKEISTIMSGILYMWNDGDKLIASIIFSASIAVPTLKIVSMLVLLANARFGLFLPIRVLSLQYRITEAVGRWSMIDIFVIIIMMSAFHSHIARVTPGPAAIYFCLVVILTMLSAHFFDVRLLWDKYREDAAPPESIIRPTTEQTS
;
A
#
# COMPACT_ATOMS: atom_id res chain seq x y z
N MET A 1 36.62 18.73 37.83
CA MET A 1 35.31 18.02 37.77
C MET A 1 34.09 18.97 37.64
N ARG A 2 34.07 19.96 36.71
CA ARG A 2 32.92 20.90 36.58
C ARG A 2 32.41 21.13 35.14
N ARG A 3 32.93 20.40 34.14
CA ARG A 3 32.60 20.59 32.71
C ARG A 3 31.51 19.67 32.16
N SER A 4 31.08 18.60 32.85
CA SER A 4 30.03 17.70 32.34
C SER A 4 28.59 18.24 32.52
N SER A 5 28.37 19.20 33.42
CA SER A 5 27.00 19.66 33.72
C SER A 5 26.41 20.58 32.64
N TRP A 6 27.24 21.29 31.85
CA TRP A 6 26.75 22.20 30.82
C TRP A 6 26.28 21.45 29.57
N PHE A 7 27.01 20.43 29.12
CA PHE A 7 26.62 19.57 27.99
C PHE A 7 25.33 18.77 28.30
N VAL A 8 25.22 18.21 29.50
CA VAL A 8 24.00 17.50 29.93
C VAL A 8 22.81 18.46 30.06
N LYS A 9 23.02 19.67 30.59
CA LYS A 9 21.96 20.69 30.67
C LYS A 9 21.57 21.25 29.31
N HIS A 10 22.49 21.45 28.37
CA HIS A 10 22.18 21.88 27.00
C HIS A 10 21.46 20.78 26.23
N ALA A 11 21.92 19.52 26.32
CA ALA A 11 21.23 18.37 25.79
C ALA A 11 19.81 18.26 26.40
N GLN A 12 19.65 18.36 27.72
CA GLN A 12 18.33 18.39 28.36
C GLN A 12 17.46 19.57 27.92
N LYS A 13 18.04 20.74 27.60
CA LYS A 13 17.30 21.93 27.16
C LYS A 13 16.83 21.82 25.70
N VAL A 14 17.65 21.22 24.84
CA VAL A 14 17.30 20.87 23.45
C VAL A 14 16.24 19.76 23.44
N TRP A 15 16.40 18.73 24.28
CA TRP A 15 15.41 17.65 24.46
C TRP A 15 14.09 18.14 25.09
N ARG A 16 14.12 19.12 26.01
CA ARG A 16 12.92 19.76 26.57
C ARG A 16 12.16 20.61 25.56
N LYS A 17 12.82 21.13 24.51
CA LYS A 17 12.16 21.90 23.43
C LYS A 17 11.42 21.01 22.42
N ALA A 18 11.79 19.72 22.32
CA ALA A 18 11.15 18.75 21.42
C ALA A 18 10.00 17.95 22.08
N TYR A 19 9.93 17.90 23.41
CA TYR A 19 8.87 17.19 24.13
C TYR A 19 7.56 17.99 24.14
N MET A 20 6.62 17.65 23.28
CA MET A 20 5.25 18.17 23.33
C MET A 20 4.40 17.26 24.23
N PRO A 21 3.95 17.71 25.42
CA PRO A 21 3.15 16.87 26.31
C PRO A 21 1.84 16.39 25.66
N SER A 22 1.30 17.21 24.75
CA SER A 22 0.12 16.93 23.94
C SER A 22 0.32 15.80 22.92
N ALA A 23 1.55 15.44 22.57
CA ALA A 23 1.86 14.45 21.56
C ALA A 23 1.89 13.00 22.08
N THR A 24 1.67 12.78 23.38
CA THR A 24 1.71 11.44 23.98
C THR A 24 0.43 10.64 23.72
N LEU A 25 0.58 9.32 23.64
CA LEU A 25 -0.54 8.39 23.59
C LEU A 25 -0.67 7.70 24.96
N PRO A 26 -1.83 7.78 25.64
CA PRO A 26 -2.02 7.19 26.97
C PRO A 26 -1.95 5.66 26.90
N ALA A 27 -1.77 5.02 28.06
CA ALA A 27 -1.89 3.57 28.15
C ALA A 27 -3.35 3.16 27.92
N HIS A 28 -3.58 2.17 27.06
CA HIS A 28 -4.90 1.64 26.74
C HIS A 28 -4.77 0.23 26.16
N THR A 29 -5.89 -0.48 26.03
CA THR A 29 -5.95 -1.79 25.39
C THR A 29 -6.28 -1.65 23.91
N ILE A 30 -5.74 -2.58 23.11
CA ILE A 30 -6.02 -2.71 21.67
C ILE A 30 -6.01 -4.20 21.29
N ASP A 31 -6.81 -4.57 20.29
CA ASP A 31 -6.74 -5.90 19.69
C ASP A 31 -5.84 -5.85 18.45
N CYS A 32 -4.95 -6.84 18.32
CA CYS A 32 -4.06 -6.92 17.17
C CYS A 32 -4.84 -7.23 15.88
N PRO A 33 -4.73 -6.43 14.81
CA PRO A 33 -5.47 -6.65 13.57
C PRO A 33 -5.06 -7.93 12.84
N GLU A 34 -3.84 -8.44 13.05
CA GLU A 34 -3.40 -9.69 12.41
C GLU A 34 -3.74 -10.95 13.23
N CYS A 35 -3.40 -11.00 14.52
CA CYS A 35 -3.53 -12.22 15.31
C CYS A 35 -4.73 -12.26 16.27
N GLY A 36 -5.49 -11.16 16.36
CA GLY A 36 -6.64 -11.02 17.25
C GLY A 36 -6.29 -11.03 18.74
N LEU A 37 -5.01 -10.93 19.12
CA LEU A 37 -4.61 -10.88 20.52
C LEU A 37 -4.95 -9.51 21.12
N ARG A 38 -5.76 -9.50 22.18
CA ARG A 38 -5.95 -8.34 23.04
C ARG A 38 -4.70 -8.08 23.87
N THR A 39 -4.16 -6.87 23.78
CA THR A 39 -2.96 -6.47 24.51
C THR A 39 -3.09 -5.07 25.09
N ARG A 40 -2.56 -4.86 26.29
CA ARG A 40 -2.49 -3.55 26.94
C ARG A 40 -1.17 -2.88 26.56
N ILE A 41 -1.25 -1.75 25.86
CA ILE A 41 -0.07 -0.97 25.50
C ILE A 41 0.24 0.08 26.57
N PRO A 42 1.53 0.26 26.92
CA PRO A 42 1.94 1.30 27.85
C PRO A 42 1.80 2.69 27.22
N LYS A 43 1.90 3.74 28.04
CA LYS A 43 1.92 5.12 27.55
C LYS A 43 3.11 5.32 26.60
N LEU A 44 2.83 5.65 25.34
CA LEU A 44 3.85 5.90 24.32
C LEU A 44 4.20 7.40 24.27
N ARG A 45 5.50 7.67 24.27
CA ARG A 45 6.09 9.00 24.04
C ARG A 45 6.56 9.14 22.59
N GLN A 46 6.87 10.36 22.19
CA GLN A 46 7.48 10.66 20.88
C GLN A 46 8.67 9.73 20.60
N GLY A 47 8.72 9.18 19.39
CA GLY A 47 9.75 8.24 18.95
C GLY A 47 9.56 6.78 19.37
N GLN A 48 8.54 6.48 20.18
CA GLN A 48 8.28 5.11 20.65
C GLN A 48 7.29 4.37 19.74
N ARG A 49 7.44 3.05 19.69
CA ARG A 49 6.56 2.12 18.97
C ARG A 49 6.15 0.94 19.86
N ALA A 50 4.99 0.36 19.59
CA ALA A 50 4.48 -0.84 20.25
C ALA A 50 4.30 -1.97 19.22
N GLU A 51 4.73 -3.17 19.59
CA GLU A 51 4.65 -4.38 18.76
C GLU A 51 3.82 -5.45 19.50
N CYS A 52 3.13 -6.30 18.73
CA CYS A 52 2.34 -7.39 19.29
C CYS A 52 3.26 -8.50 19.86
N PRO A 53 3.04 -8.98 21.09
CA PRO A 53 3.90 -10.02 21.68
C PRO A 53 3.72 -11.42 21.05
N ARG A 54 2.64 -11.66 20.29
CA ARG A 54 2.36 -12.96 19.65
C ARG A 54 2.88 -13.06 18.22
N CYS A 55 2.59 -12.06 17.40
CA CYS A 55 2.93 -12.07 15.97
C CYS A 55 4.03 -11.07 15.60
N HIS A 56 4.48 -10.21 16.53
CA HIS A 56 5.41 -9.10 16.25
C HIS A 56 4.89 -8.11 15.20
N HIS A 57 3.58 -8.05 14.97
CA HIS A 57 2.98 -7.01 14.13
C HIS A 57 3.12 -5.65 14.81
N HIS A 58 3.46 -4.63 14.04
CA HIS A 58 3.58 -3.27 14.51
C HIS A 58 2.20 -2.66 14.78
N LEU A 59 1.87 -2.38 16.05
CA LEU A 59 0.54 -1.91 16.45
C LEU A 59 0.42 -0.38 16.30
N VAL A 60 1.26 0.37 17.03
CA VAL A 60 1.16 1.83 17.11
C VAL A 60 2.55 2.45 17.17
N ARG A 61 2.73 3.59 16.50
CA ARG A 61 3.93 4.42 16.55
C ARG A 61 3.58 5.87 16.82
N VAL A 62 4.42 6.54 17.58
CA VAL A 62 4.41 7.99 17.73
C VAL A 62 5.72 8.51 17.14
N GLU A 63 5.65 9.37 16.12
CA GLU A 63 6.84 9.99 15.52
C GLU A 63 7.52 10.97 16.50
N ASN A 64 8.77 11.34 16.24
CA ASN A 64 9.52 12.27 17.08
C ASN A 64 8.87 13.66 17.10
N GLU A 65 8.55 14.17 15.90
CA GLU A 65 7.90 15.47 15.67
C GLU A 65 6.54 15.24 14.98
N PRO A 66 5.53 14.74 15.72
CA PRO A 66 4.35 14.16 15.10
C PRO A 66 3.44 15.19 14.42
N PHE A 67 3.58 16.49 14.70
CA PHE A 67 2.82 17.54 14.02
C PHE A 67 3.59 18.15 12.83
N LEU A 68 4.83 18.58 13.07
CA LEU A 68 5.61 19.34 12.08
C LEU A 68 6.17 18.46 10.96
N LEU A 69 6.62 17.23 11.28
CA LEU A 69 7.25 16.37 10.29
C LEU A 69 6.27 15.95 9.17
N PRO A 70 5.05 15.44 9.45
CA PRO A 70 4.12 15.09 8.39
C PRO A 70 3.70 16.29 7.54
N LEU A 71 3.53 17.46 8.17
CA LEU A 71 3.16 18.69 7.48
C LEU A 71 4.27 19.18 6.54
N ALA A 72 5.52 19.22 7.02
CA ALA A 72 6.66 19.64 6.23
C ALA A 72 6.96 18.67 5.07
N CYS A 73 6.87 17.35 5.32
CA CYS A 73 7.02 16.37 4.26
C CYS A 73 5.88 16.46 3.23
N ALA A 74 4.63 16.66 3.68
CA ALA A 74 3.49 16.78 2.77
C ALA A 74 3.56 18.04 1.90
N SER A 75 3.93 19.19 2.46
CA SER A 75 4.08 20.43 1.70
C SER A 75 5.23 20.37 0.69
N ALA A 76 6.38 19.82 1.09
CA ALA A 76 7.51 19.62 0.19
C ALA A 76 7.20 18.58 -0.91
N ALA A 77 6.44 17.53 -0.59
CA ALA A 77 5.99 16.54 -1.58
C ALA A 77 4.97 17.12 -2.56
N LEU A 78 4.08 18.02 -2.11
CA LEU A 78 3.13 18.73 -2.97
C LEU A 78 3.86 19.67 -3.94
N MET A 79 4.87 20.39 -3.46
CA MET A 79 5.71 21.27 -4.29
C MET A 79 6.50 20.47 -5.33
N LEU A 80 7.12 19.35 -4.92
CA LEU A 80 7.82 18.45 -5.85
C LEU A 80 6.88 17.81 -6.87
N MET A 81 5.66 17.43 -6.47
CA MET A 81 4.65 16.90 -7.38
C MET A 81 4.34 17.90 -8.50
N PHE A 82 4.10 19.16 -8.14
CA PHE A 82 3.86 20.24 -9.11
C PHE A 82 5.03 20.41 -10.09
N LEU A 83 6.27 20.38 -9.57
CA LEU A 83 7.48 20.49 -10.38
C LEU A 83 7.65 19.29 -11.33
N VAL A 84 7.52 18.06 -10.82
CA VAL A 84 7.61 16.83 -11.61
C VAL A 84 6.56 16.79 -12.72
N TYR A 85 5.34 17.29 -12.49
CA TYR A 85 4.28 17.29 -13.50
C TYR A 85 4.44 18.37 -14.56
N SER A 86 5.14 19.46 -14.26
CA SER A 86 5.36 20.57 -15.18
C SER A 86 6.59 20.40 -16.07
N LEU A 87 7.51 19.51 -15.70
CA LEU A 87 8.79 19.29 -16.39
C LEU A 87 8.71 18.11 -17.39
N PRO A 88 9.57 18.10 -18.44
CA PRO A 88 9.65 16.98 -19.36
C PRO A 88 10.13 15.72 -18.63
N PHE A 89 9.47 14.59 -18.89
CA PHE A 89 9.76 13.31 -18.26
C PHE A 89 10.66 12.45 -19.14
N VAL A 90 10.26 12.21 -20.39
CA VAL A 90 11.02 11.41 -21.35
C VAL A 90 10.98 12.07 -22.71
N THR A 91 12.11 12.13 -23.39
CA THR A 91 12.21 12.50 -24.81
C THR A 91 12.53 11.24 -25.60
N VAL A 92 11.62 10.85 -26.48
CA VAL A 92 11.85 9.76 -27.43
C VAL A 92 12.29 10.39 -28.74
N GLN A 93 13.44 9.96 -29.25
CA GLN A 93 13.94 10.40 -30.55
C GLN A 93 13.69 9.28 -31.56
N MET A 94 12.88 9.56 -32.59
CA MET A 94 12.68 8.67 -33.73
C MET A 94 12.92 9.49 -34.99
N THR A 95 13.90 9.06 -35.81
CA THR A 95 14.22 9.58 -37.17
C THR A 95 13.64 10.96 -37.50
N GLY A 96 14.20 12.02 -36.90
CA GLY A 96 13.90 13.42 -37.23
C GLY A 96 12.79 14.12 -36.43
N VAL A 97 12.07 13.43 -35.54
CA VAL A 97 11.03 14.04 -34.68
C VAL A 97 11.42 13.92 -33.20
N PHE A 98 11.49 15.06 -32.52
CA PHE A 98 11.68 15.16 -31.08
C PHE A 98 10.33 15.46 -30.42
N SER A 99 9.81 14.54 -29.62
CA SER A 99 8.60 14.80 -28.83
C SER A 99 8.90 14.65 -27.34
N PRO A 100 9.01 15.76 -26.58
CA PRO A 100 9.11 15.69 -25.13
C PRO A 100 7.75 15.26 -24.55
N LEU A 101 7.73 14.11 -23.89
CA LEU A 101 6.58 13.58 -23.17
C LEU A 101 6.64 14.06 -21.72
N THR A 102 5.64 14.85 -21.31
CA THR A 102 5.36 15.14 -19.91
C THR A 102 4.43 14.06 -19.34
N LEU A 103 4.45 13.87 -18.03
CA LEU A 103 3.56 12.92 -17.35
C LEU A 103 2.06 13.19 -17.61
N PRO A 104 1.56 14.45 -17.54
CA PRO A 104 0.20 14.76 -17.96
C PRO A 104 -0.05 14.56 -19.46
N GLY A 105 0.94 14.82 -20.31
CA GLY A 105 0.84 14.58 -21.76
C GLY A 105 0.66 13.10 -22.08
N MET A 106 1.38 12.22 -21.36
CA MET A 106 1.18 10.77 -21.45
C MET A 106 -0.24 10.36 -21.05
N LEU A 107 -0.78 10.97 -20.00
CA LEU A 107 -2.14 10.68 -19.58
C LEU A 107 -3.17 11.15 -20.62
N GLN A 108 -2.99 12.34 -21.19
CA GLN A 108 -3.91 12.89 -22.18
C GLN A 108 -3.97 12.02 -23.44
N SER A 109 -2.83 11.49 -23.90
CA SER A 109 -2.79 10.59 -25.07
C SER A 109 -3.52 9.26 -24.79
N LEU A 110 -3.43 8.72 -23.57
CA LEU A 110 -4.18 7.52 -23.19
C LEU A 110 -5.69 7.74 -23.05
N LEU A 111 -6.10 8.89 -22.51
CA LEU A 111 -7.53 9.19 -22.28
C LEU A 111 -8.29 9.48 -23.59
N GLN A 112 -7.62 10.04 -24.59
CA GLN A 112 -8.21 10.32 -25.90
C GLN A 112 -8.22 9.09 -26.83
N GLY A 113 -7.43 8.07 -26.53
CA GLY A 113 -7.38 6.83 -27.30
C GLY A 113 -8.45 5.80 -26.88
N ASP A 114 -8.48 4.68 -27.60
CA ASP A 114 -9.43 3.57 -27.37
C ASP A 114 -9.25 2.86 -26.01
N TRP A 115 -8.18 3.19 -25.28
CA TRP A 115 -7.75 2.51 -24.06
C TRP A 115 -7.89 3.38 -22.82
N ALA A 116 -8.95 4.21 -22.79
CA ALA A 116 -9.26 5.13 -21.70
C ALA A 116 -9.31 4.44 -20.31
N PHE A 117 -9.62 3.14 -20.24
CA PHE A 117 -9.55 2.35 -19.00
C PHE A 117 -8.14 2.40 -18.36
N LEU A 118 -7.09 2.13 -19.13
CA LEU A 118 -5.70 2.16 -18.64
C LEU A 118 -5.27 3.58 -18.26
N GLY A 119 -5.68 4.59 -19.04
CA GLY A 119 -5.48 6.00 -18.71
C GLY A 119 -6.14 6.39 -17.39
N THR A 120 -7.37 5.91 -17.14
CA THR A 120 -8.10 6.15 -15.89
C THR A 120 -7.38 5.53 -14.69
N VAL A 121 -6.85 4.31 -14.84
CA VAL A 121 -6.04 3.64 -13.80
C VAL A 121 -4.78 4.46 -13.49
N MET A 122 -4.06 4.93 -14.51
CA MET A 122 -2.89 5.80 -14.34
C MET A 122 -3.25 7.12 -13.66
N LEU A 123 -4.31 7.80 -14.12
CA LEU A 123 -4.79 9.06 -13.51
C LEU A 123 -5.10 8.83 -12.03
N LEU A 124 -5.89 7.82 -11.70
CA LEU A 124 -6.38 7.60 -10.35
C LEU A 124 -5.24 7.20 -9.40
N LEU A 125 -4.35 6.28 -9.78
CA LEU A 125 -3.33 5.71 -8.90
C LEU A 125 -2.02 6.51 -8.84
N THR A 126 -1.65 7.22 -9.92
CA THR A 126 -0.38 7.94 -10.02
C THR A 126 -0.54 9.45 -9.77
N PHE A 127 -1.69 10.04 -10.10
CA PHE A 127 -1.91 11.50 -10.00
C PHE A 127 -2.97 11.87 -8.96
N GLY A 128 -4.14 11.22 -9.02
CA GLY A 128 -5.29 11.52 -8.19
C GLY A 128 -5.05 11.18 -6.72
N THR A 129 -4.70 9.92 -6.42
CA THR A 129 -4.53 9.47 -5.03
C THR A 129 -3.41 10.22 -4.29
N PRO A 130 -2.21 10.50 -4.86
CA PRO A 130 -1.18 11.26 -4.16
C PRO A 130 -1.59 12.71 -3.92
N ALA A 131 -2.21 13.37 -4.91
CA ALA A 131 -2.66 14.76 -4.77
C ALA A 131 -3.70 14.90 -3.64
N VAL A 132 -4.72 14.03 -3.64
CA VAL A 132 -5.76 14.03 -2.60
C VAL A 132 -5.16 13.68 -1.24
N PHE A 133 -4.25 12.70 -1.18
CA PHE A 133 -3.56 12.32 0.07
C PHE A 133 -2.74 13.48 0.65
N LEU A 134 -1.94 14.16 -0.17
CA LEU A 134 -1.10 15.28 0.27
C LEU A 134 -1.95 16.47 0.73
N CYS A 135 -2.98 16.85 -0.02
CA CYS A 135 -3.91 17.90 0.36
C CYS A 135 -4.64 17.58 1.66
N ALA A 136 -5.13 16.34 1.82
CA ALA A 136 -5.77 15.89 3.05
C ALA A 136 -4.80 15.91 4.24
N CYS A 137 -3.54 15.50 4.05
CA CYS A 137 -2.53 15.54 5.08
C CYS A 137 -2.24 16.98 5.55
N ILE A 138 -2.02 17.90 4.61
CA ILE A 138 -1.78 19.33 4.93
C ILE A 138 -2.97 19.91 5.69
N TRP A 139 -4.20 19.64 5.26
CA TRP A 139 -5.41 20.14 5.92
C TRP A 139 -5.59 19.58 7.33
N VAL A 140 -5.50 18.24 7.50
CA VAL A 140 -5.69 17.58 8.79
C VAL A 140 -4.64 18.06 9.79
N TYR A 141 -3.35 18.01 9.43
CA TYR A 141 -2.28 18.45 10.34
C TYR A 141 -2.28 19.96 10.58
N GLY A 142 -2.65 20.76 9.58
CA GLY A 142 -2.87 22.20 9.74
C GLY A 142 -4.01 22.51 10.72
N ALA A 143 -5.13 21.78 10.64
CA ALA A 143 -6.25 21.91 11.58
C ALA A 143 -5.86 21.47 13.01
N LEU A 144 -5.08 20.39 13.14
CA LEU A 144 -4.54 19.94 14.43
C LEU A 144 -3.63 21.00 15.07
N LEU A 145 -2.79 21.69 14.28
CA LEU A 145 -1.96 22.81 14.76
C LEU A 145 -2.80 24.01 15.21
N TRP A 146 -3.84 24.35 14.45
CA TRP A 146 -4.73 25.47 14.77
C TRP A 146 -5.70 25.17 15.93
N GLN A 147 -5.69 23.95 16.47
CA GLN A 147 -6.63 23.43 17.47
C GLN A 147 -8.10 23.59 17.09
N LYS A 148 -8.39 23.75 15.79
CA LYS A 148 -9.76 23.78 15.25
C LYS A 148 -10.13 22.37 14.85
N GLN A 149 -11.26 21.88 15.35
CA GLN A 149 -11.77 20.54 15.05
C GLN A 149 -13.10 20.61 14.28
N PRO A 150 -13.12 21.17 13.05
CA PRO A 150 -14.33 21.11 12.24
C PRO A 150 -14.62 19.65 11.85
N ALA A 151 -15.90 19.34 11.60
CA ALA A 151 -16.33 18.00 11.20
C ALA A 151 -15.58 17.46 9.97
N SER A 152 -15.08 18.35 9.10
CA SER A 152 -14.28 18.01 7.92
C SER A 152 -12.97 17.28 8.25
N VAL A 153 -12.38 17.48 9.43
CA VAL A 153 -11.12 16.80 9.82
C VAL A 153 -11.33 15.30 9.97
N LEU A 154 -12.46 14.87 10.54
CA LEU A 154 -12.79 13.45 10.65
C LEU A 154 -12.99 12.84 9.29
N TRP A 155 -13.78 13.49 8.42
CA TRP A 155 -14.01 13.03 7.06
C TRP A 155 -12.70 12.90 6.27
N LEU A 156 -11.85 13.92 6.28
CA LEU A 156 -10.54 13.90 5.59
C LEU A 156 -9.58 12.86 6.17
N THR A 157 -9.58 12.64 7.48
CA THR A 157 -8.74 11.60 8.10
C THR A 157 -9.15 10.20 7.62
N ARG A 158 -10.44 9.96 7.39
CA ARG A 158 -10.93 8.68 6.83
C ARG A 158 -10.39 8.46 5.42
N TRP A 159 -10.47 9.48 4.56
CA TRP A 159 -9.91 9.42 3.21
C TRP A 159 -8.40 9.25 3.23
N LEU A 160 -7.69 9.97 4.10
CA LEU A 160 -6.24 9.87 4.25
C LEU A 160 -5.81 8.43 4.55
N VAL A 161 -6.44 7.78 5.54
CA VAL A 161 -6.09 6.40 5.93
C VAL A 161 -6.39 5.41 4.81
N ARG A 162 -7.50 5.59 4.06
CA ARG A 162 -7.86 4.73 2.93
C ARG A 162 -6.92 4.93 1.75
N LEU A 163 -6.68 6.17 1.32
CA LEU A 163 -5.86 6.50 0.15
C LEU A 163 -4.40 6.09 0.28
N ARG A 164 -3.88 6.02 1.52
CA ARG A 164 -2.49 5.62 1.79
C ARG A 164 -2.11 4.28 1.16
N GLU A 165 -3.03 3.30 1.15
CA GLU A 165 -2.81 1.97 0.57
C GLU A 165 -2.77 1.98 -0.97
N TRP A 166 -3.28 3.03 -1.60
CA TRP A 166 -3.46 3.16 -3.06
C TRP A 166 -2.41 4.04 -3.75
N ILE A 167 -1.44 4.56 -2.99
CA ILE A 167 -0.35 5.36 -3.54
C ILE A 167 0.64 4.43 -4.24
N MET A 168 0.76 4.55 -5.57
CA MET A 168 1.61 3.67 -6.39
C MET A 168 2.71 4.43 -7.16
N VAL A 169 3.08 5.61 -6.68
CA VAL A 169 4.12 6.44 -7.31
C VAL A 169 5.46 5.70 -7.39
N ASP A 170 5.87 5.04 -6.30
CA ASP A 170 7.11 4.27 -6.30
C ASP A 170 7.06 3.08 -7.26
N VAL A 171 5.90 2.41 -7.34
CA VAL A 171 5.67 1.33 -8.32
C VAL A 171 5.79 1.87 -9.75
N PHE A 172 5.18 3.02 -10.04
CA PHE A 172 5.28 3.68 -11.35
C PHE A 172 6.73 4.03 -11.70
N PHE A 173 7.54 4.49 -10.74
CA PHE A 173 8.98 4.75 -10.96
C PHE A 173 9.74 3.51 -11.42
N ILE A 174 9.56 2.41 -10.67
CA ILE A 174 10.23 1.14 -10.99
C ILE A 174 9.75 0.60 -12.32
N SER A 175 8.46 0.78 -12.63
CA SER A 175 7.88 0.42 -13.94
C SER A 175 8.51 1.20 -15.08
N MET A 176 8.81 2.48 -14.89
CA MET A 176 9.53 3.28 -15.88
C MET A 176 10.93 2.74 -16.15
N LEU A 177 11.66 2.30 -15.12
CA LEU A 177 12.98 1.70 -15.30
C LEU A 177 12.90 0.40 -16.11
N VAL A 178 11.91 -0.46 -15.81
CA VAL A 178 11.66 -1.69 -16.58
C VAL A 178 11.25 -1.37 -18.02
N ALA A 179 10.39 -0.39 -18.22
CA ALA A 179 9.96 0.07 -19.55
C ALA A 179 11.15 0.63 -20.35
N TYR A 180 12.04 1.40 -19.73
CA TYR A 180 13.26 1.90 -20.39
C TYR A 180 14.13 0.77 -20.94
N ILE A 181 14.36 -0.29 -20.15
CA ILE A 181 15.13 -1.46 -20.61
C ILE A 181 14.50 -2.06 -21.87
N LYS A 182 13.17 -2.13 -21.92
CA LYS A 182 12.42 -2.64 -23.08
C LYS A 182 12.52 -1.72 -24.29
N ILE A 183 12.31 -0.42 -24.09
CA ILE A 183 12.28 0.58 -25.17
C ILE A 183 13.66 0.78 -25.80
N ARG A 184 14.74 0.70 -25.01
CA ARG A 184 16.11 0.95 -25.48
C ARG A 184 16.59 -0.04 -26.56
N THR A 185 15.94 -1.20 -26.67
CA THR A 185 16.21 -2.16 -27.75
C THR A 185 15.73 -1.66 -29.11
N VAL A 186 14.75 -0.75 -29.14
CA VAL A 186 14.09 -0.26 -30.37
C VAL A 186 14.33 1.23 -30.62
N ALA A 187 14.51 2.06 -29.58
CA ALA A 187 14.60 3.51 -29.70
C ALA A 187 15.62 4.13 -28.73
N THR A 188 16.17 5.29 -29.10
CA THR A 188 16.98 6.11 -28.19
C THR A 188 16.07 6.92 -27.26
N VAL A 189 16.27 6.73 -25.96
CA VAL A 189 15.47 7.36 -24.91
C VAL A 189 16.36 8.26 -24.07
N GLU A 190 15.99 9.53 -23.98
CA GLU A 190 16.65 10.50 -23.11
C GLU A 190 15.71 10.87 -21.95
N PHE A 191 16.26 10.91 -20.74
CA PHE A 191 15.49 11.23 -19.54
C PHE A 191 15.50 12.74 -19.28
N GLY A 192 14.31 13.30 -19.08
CA GLY A 192 14.14 14.69 -18.71
C GLY A 192 14.37 14.95 -17.22
N GLN A 193 14.21 16.21 -16.82
CA GLN A 193 14.43 16.65 -15.43
C GLN A 193 13.43 16.02 -14.45
N ALA A 194 12.18 15.80 -14.88
CA ALA A 194 11.15 15.22 -14.04
C ALA A 194 11.53 13.80 -13.58
N PHE A 195 12.19 13.02 -14.44
CA PHE A 195 12.66 11.67 -14.11
C PHE A 195 13.59 11.66 -12.90
N TRP A 196 14.54 12.60 -12.83
CA TRP A 196 15.51 12.69 -11.73
C TRP A 196 14.91 13.19 -10.41
N LEU A 197 13.86 14.01 -10.48
CA LEU A 197 13.14 14.49 -9.30
C LEU A 197 12.14 13.46 -8.75
N MET A 198 11.74 12.49 -9.58
CA MET A 198 10.72 11.50 -9.25
C MET A 198 11.11 10.60 -8.05
N PRO A 199 12.33 10.04 -7.92
CA PRO A 199 12.74 9.29 -6.73
C PRO A 199 12.66 10.11 -5.45
N VAL A 200 13.07 11.38 -5.49
CA VAL A 200 13.02 12.28 -4.34
C VAL A 200 11.56 12.49 -3.92
N TRP A 201 10.68 12.73 -4.89
CA TRP A 201 9.25 12.84 -4.65
C TRP A 201 8.64 11.54 -4.10
N ALA A 202 8.96 10.39 -4.67
CA ALA A 202 8.47 9.08 -4.22
C ALA A 202 8.89 8.77 -2.78
N VAL A 203 10.16 9.01 -2.43
CA VAL A 203 10.69 8.81 -1.07
C VAL A 203 9.99 9.76 -0.09
N LEU A 204 9.81 11.03 -0.46
CA LEU A 204 9.16 12.00 0.42
C LEU A 204 7.67 11.71 0.63
N LEU A 205 6.97 11.27 -0.43
CA LEU A 205 5.59 10.82 -0.35
C LEU A 205 5.46 9.57 0.54
N LEU A 206 6.36 8.59 0.38
CA LEU A 206 6.41 7.40 1.23
C LEU A 206 6.72 7.76 2.69
N ARG A 207 7.65 8.69 2.93
CA ARG A 207 7.94 9.18 4.28
C ARG A 207 6.72 9.87 4.89
N THR A 208 5.98 10.65 4.12
CA THR A 208 4.72 11.27 4.54
C THR A 208 3.69 10.19 4.91
N ALA A 209 3.49 9.18 4.06
CA ALA A 209 2.57 8.07 4.32
C ALA A 209 2.88 7.31 5.62
N VAL A 210 4.16 7.04 5.90
CA VAL A 210 4.61 6.38 7.13
C VAL A 210 4.51 7.30 8.35
N ALA A 211 4.74 8.61 8.16
CA ALA A 211 4.73 9.59 9.24
C ALA A 211 3.31 9.94 9.74
N VAL A 212 2.24 9.45 9.08
CA VAL A 212 0.85 9.61 9.51
C VAL A 212 0.31 8.35 10.21
N PRO A 213 0.52 8.20 11.53
CA PRO A 213 -0.06 7.11 12.32
C PRO A 213 -1.58 7.29 12.48
N SER A 214 -2.37 6.39 11.87
CA SER A 214 -3.85 6.45 11.87
C SER A 214 -4.43 6.53 13.29
N HIS A 215 -4.00 5.61 14.17
CA HIS A 215 -4.48 5.53 15.55
C HIS A 215 -4.21 6.83 16.34
N TRP A 216 -3.01 7.38 16.23
CA TRP A 216 -2.62 8.60 16.94
C TRP A 216 -3.38 9.83 16.42
N VAL A 217 -3.61 9.96 15.11
CA VAL A 217 -4.39 11.08 14.55
C VAL A 217 -5.83 11.05 15.06
N TYR A 218 -6.50 9.89 15.04
CA TYR A 218 -7.85 9.77 15.59
C TYR A 218 -7.90 10.08 17.09
N TYR A 219 -6.91 9.62 17.86
CA TYR A 219 -6.79 9.97 19.27
C TYR A 219 -6.65 11.50 19.47
N GLN A 220 -5.79 12.18 18.71
CA GLN A 220 -5.60 13.63 18.83
C GLN A 220 -6.86 14.41 18.49
N ILE A 221 -7.58 14.00 17.45
CA ILE A 221 -8.86 14.62 17.06
C ILE A 221 -9.86 14.48 18.21
N ARG A 222 -9.96 13.31 18.83
CA ARG A 222 -10.94 13.05 19.88
C ARG A 222 -10.39 13.06 21.32
N ARG A 223 -9.25 13.71 21.55
CA ARG A 223 -8.59 13.75 22.87
C ARG A 223 -9.47 14.28 24.01
N ARG A 224 -10.54 15.02 23.69
CA ARG A 224 -11.50 15.57 24.65
C ARG A 224 -12.59 14.57 25.07
N SER A 225 -12.86 13.54 24.27
CA SER A 225 -13.80 12.47 24.64
C SER A 225 -13.01 11.32 25.27
N HIS A 226 -12.89 11.32 26.60
CA HIS A 226 -12.18 10.26 27.35
C HIS A 226 -12.87 8.88 27.29
N GLU A 227 -14.11 8.81 26.80
CA GLU A 227 -14.90 7.59 26.67
C GLU A 227 -14.33 6.55 25.68
N LEU A 228 -13.38 6.93 24.81
CA LEU A 228 -12.94 6.06 23.71
C LEU A 228 -12.03 4.89 24.12
N LEU A 229 -11.49 4.93 25.34
CA LEU A 229 -10.45 4.01 25.81
C LEU A 229 -10.95 3.02 26.87
N HIS A 230 -12.25 3.02 27.17
CA HIS A 230 -12.82 2.15 28.19
C HIS A 230 -13.02 0.74 27.64
N GLU A 231 -12.64 -0.23 28.44
CA GLU A 231 -12.73 -1.65 28.14
C GLU A 231 -13.96 -2.20 28.83
N ASP A 232 -14.88 -2.72 28.02
CA ASP A 232 -16.10 -3.37 28.47
C ASP A 232 -16.24 -4.73 27.75
N PRO A 233 -16.79 -5.77 28.40
CA PRO A 233 -16.88 -7.12 27.83
C PRO A 233 -17.66 -7.19 26.50
N HIS A 234 -18.61 -6.27 26.30
CA HIS A 234 -19.46 -6.21 25.10
C HIS A 234 -18.93 -5.27 24.01
N HIS A 235 -17.62 -4.99 24.00
CA HIS A 235 -17.01 -4.10 23.01
C HIS A 235 -16.15 -4.84 21.98
N ILE A 236 -16.26 -4.38 20.73
CA ILE A 236 -15.46 -4.83 19.59
C ILE A 236 -14.38 -3.77 19.33
N CYS A 237 -13.14 -4.21 19.15
CA CYS A 237 -12.06 -3.33 18.70
C CYS A 237 -12.17 -3.12 17.19
N CYS A 238 -12.27 -1.86 16.77
CA CYS A 238 -12.31 -1.53 15.34
C CYS A 238 -10.96 -1.85 14.66
N SER A 239 -10.96 -2.65 13.60
CA SER A 239 -9.74 -3.02 12.86
C SER A 239 -9.01 -1.84 12.19
N ARG A 240 -9.71 -0.73 11.90
CA ARG A 240 -9.16 0.45 11.23
C ARG A 240 -8.59 1.50 12.19
N CYS A 241 -9.35 1.86 13.23
CA CYS A 241 -8.97 2.90 14.18
C CYS A 241 -8.55 2.38 15.55
N LEU A 242 -8.57 1.07 15.80
CA LEU A 242 -8.18 0.37 17.03
C LEU A 242 -8.88 0.83 18.32
N PHE A 243 -9.96 1.63 18.21
CA PHE A 243 -10.80 1.97 19.35
C PHE A 243 -11.87 0.92 19.60
N PHE A 244 -12.15 0.67 20.87
CA PHE A 244 -13.29 -0.12 21.29
C PHE A 244 -14.60 0.63 21.04
N ARG A 245 -15.60 -0.12 20.57
CA ARG A 245 -16.97 0.32 20.35
C ARG A 245 -17.94 -0.76 20.85
N PRO A 246 -19.12 -0.38 21.34
CA PRO A 246 -20.09 -1.37 21.76
C PRO A 246 -20.51 -2.25 20.59
N ALA A 247 -20.72 -3.54 20.84
CA ALA A 247 -21.01 -4.54 19.80
C ALA A 247 -22.38 -4.34 19.10
N ASN A 248 -23.22 -3.44 19.61
CA ASN A 248 -24.50 -3.06 19.01
C ASN A 248 -24.36 -2.02 17.87
N GLU A 249 -23.22 -1.34 17.76
CA GLU A 249 -22.94 -0.42 16.65
C GLU A 249 -22.51 -1.21 15.41
N SER A 250 -23.17 -1.00 14.27
CA SER A 250 -22.73 -1.55 12.98
C SER A 250 -21.57 -0.76 12.36
N TYR A 251 -21.49 0.54 12.64
CA TYR A 251 -20.47 1.46 12.15
C TYR A 251 -19.74 2.13 13.30
N CYS A 252 -18.42 2.21 13.19
CA CYS A 252 -17.59 2.84 14.20
C CYS A 252 -17.88 4.35 14.27
N SER A 253 -18.39 4.83 15.41
CA SER A 253 -18.63 6.26 15.63
C SER A 253 -17.40 7.17 15.48
N VAL A 254 -16.16 6.64 15.50
CA VAL A 254 -14.91 7.41 15.30
C VAL A 254 -14.51 7.51 13.83
N CYS A 255 -14.26 6.36 13.19
CA CYS A 255 -13.72 6.30 11.83
C CYS A 255 -14.74 5.91 10.76
N ASP A 256 -15.98 5.60 11.15
CA ASP A 256 -17.09 5.28 10.25
C ASP A 256 -16.76 4.09 9.33
N SER A 257 -16.02 3.12 9.89
CA SER A 257 -15.81 1.82 9.27
C SER A 257 -16.73 0.80 9.91
N GLU A 258 -17.14 -0.19 9.15
CA GLU A 258 -17.95 -1.30 9.65
C GLU A 258 -17.26 -2.00 10.82
N LEU A 259 -18.01 -2.23 11.89
CA LEU A 259 -17.58 -2.94 13.07
C LEU A 259 -17.93 -4.41 12.93
N PHE A 260 -16.93 -5.26 13.15
CA PHE A 260 -17.09 -6.71 13.15
C PHE A 260 -15.95 -7.32 13.97
N ASP A 261 -16.25 -8.35 14.76
CA ASP A 261 -15.19 -9.11 15.45
C ASP A 261 -14.36 -9.92 14.45
N ARG A 262 -15.03 -10.67 13.57
CA ARG A 262 -14.45 -11.29 12.36
C ARG A 262 -15.21 -10.82 11.14
N ARG A 263 -14.49 -10.56 10.05
CA ARG A 263 -15.15 -10.11 8.82
C ARG A 263 -16.11 -11.20 8.32
N PRO A 264 -17.41 -10.90 8.19
CA PRO A 264 -18.41 -11.90 7.80
C PRO A 264 -18.11 -12.40 6.39
N TYR A 265 -18.27 -13.72 6.17
CA TYR A 265 -18.06 -14.39 4.87
C TYR A 265 -16.70 -14.12 4.21
N SER A 266 -15.66 -13.72 4.96
CA SER A 266 -14.36 -13.33 4.41
C SER A 266 -13.74 -14.41 3.51
N LEU A 267 -13.81 -15.69 3.91
CA LEU A 267 -13.33 -16.82 3.10
C LEU A 267 -14.07 -16.96 1.78
N HIS A 268 -15.39 -16.77 1.78
CA HIS A 268 -16.20 -16.86 0.57
C HIS A 268 -15.92 -15.69 -0.37
N VAL A 269 -15.92 -14.46 0.14
CA VAL A 269 -15.66 -13.25 -0.67
C VAL A 269 -14.25 -13.28 -1.26
N ALA A 270 -13.24 -13.59 -0.45
CA ALA A 270 -11.85 -13.72 -0.90
C ALA A 270 -11.70 -14.86 -1.93
N GLY A 271 -12.40 -15.97 -1.74
CA GLY A 271 -12.43 -17.10 -2.68
C GLY A 271 -13.08 -16.76 -4.02
N CYS A 272 -14.20 -16.02 -4.02
CA CYS A 272 -14.85 -15.56 -5.26
C CYS A 272 -13.96 -14.64 -6.08
N PHE A 273 -13.28 -13.67 -5.44
CA PHE A 273 -12.31 -12.81 -6.13
C PHE A 273 -11.13 -13.61 -6.69
N LEU A 274 -10.61 -14.59 -5.94
CA LEU A 274 -9.52 -15.44 -6.40
C LEU A 274 -9.95 -16.32 -7.60
N LEU A 275 -11.14 -16.91 -7.54
CA LEU A 275 -11.66 -17.74 -8.62
C LEU A 275 -11.88 -16.92 -9.89
N ALA A 276 -12.44 -15.71 -9.78
CA ALA A 276 -12.54 -14.78 -10.90
C ALA A 276 -11.16 -14.43 -11.48
N ALA A 277 -10.16 -14.17 -10.62
CA ALA A 277 -8.79 -13.92 -11.06
C ALA A 277 -8.18 -15.13 -11.80
N ILE A 278 -8.39 -16.36 -11.32
CA ILE A 278 -7.91 -17.57 -11.99
C ILE A 278 -8.52 -17.71 -13.39
N VAL A 279 -9.83 -17.50 -13.53
CA VAL A 279 -10.52 -17.58 -14.82
C VAL A 279 -9.99 -16.54 -15.80
N LEU A 280 -9.81 -15.29 -15.35
CA LEU A 280 -9.27 -14.21 -16.19
C LEU A 280 -7.76 -14.32 -16.46
N TYR A 281 -7.03 -15.11 -15.68
CA TYR A 281 -5.60 -15.34 -15.89
C TYR A 281 -5.33 -16.11 -17.19
N PHE A 282 -6.22 -17.02 -17.61
CA PHE A 282 -6.08 -17.73 -18.89
C PHE A 282 -6.09 -16.78 -20.11
N PRO A 283 -7.15 -15.98 -20.36
CA PRO A 283 -7.15 -15.06 -21.50
C PRO A 283 -6.04 -14.00 -21.38
N ALA A 284 -5.65 -13.59 -20.18
CA ALA A 284 -4.55 -12.63 -19.99
C ALA A 284 -3.19 -13.14 -20.50
N ASN A 285 -2.93 -14.45 -20.47
CA ASN A 285 -1.66 -15.02 -20.96
C ASN A 285 -1.72 -15.53 -22.40
N LEU A 286 -2.93 -15.87 -22.89
CA LEU A 286 -3.12 -16.43 -24.23
C LEU A 286 -3.34 -15.35 -25.30
N LEU A 287 -3.98 -14.24 -24.93
CA LEU A 287 -4.27 -13.15 -25.87
C LEU A 287 -3.06 -12.25 -26.10
N PRO A 288 -3.04 -11.51 -27.22
CA PRO A 288 -1.96 -10.57 -27.49
C PRO A 288 -2.02 -9.40 -26.50
N ILE A 289 -0.85 -9.06 -25.97
CA ILE A 289 -0.68 -7.97 -25.00
C ILE A 289 -0.23 -6.68 -25.67
N MET A 290 0.48 -6.80 -26.79
CA MET A 290 1.00 -5.66 -27.52
C MET A 290 0.84 -5.90 -29.02
N ILE A 291 0.30 -4.88 -29.68
CA ILE A 291 0.18 -4.81 -31.13
C ILE A 291 1.01 -3.61 -31.56
N SER A 292 2.15 -3.87 -32.19
CA SER A 292 3.00 -2.83 -32.78
C SER A 292 2.66 -2.70 -34.25
N GLU A 293 2.31 -1.50 -34.67
CA GLU A 293 2.03 -1.17 -36.06
C GLU A 293 3.14 -0.26 -36.56
N ASN A 294 3.93 -0.79 -37.48
CA ASN A 294 4.90 -0.04 -38.27
C ASN A 294 4.35 0.10 -39.70
N PRO A 295 4.79 1.12 -40.48
CA PRO A 295 4.32 1.34 -41.86
C PRO A 295 4.46 0.13 -42.78
N MET A 296 5.37 -0.81 -42.45
CA MET A 296 5.71 -1.99 -43.26
C MET A 296 5.16 -3.31 -42.69
N SER A 297 4.88 -3.41 -41.39
CA SER A 297 4.47 -4.66 -40.75
C SER A 297 3.65 -4.41 -39.48
N LYS A 298 2.68 -5.30 -39.24
CA LYS A 298 1.93 -5.37 -37.98
C LYS A 298 2.42 -6.57 -37.19
N GLU A 299 3.04 -6.32 -36.04
CA GLU A 299 3.56 -7.36 -35.16
C GLU A 299 2.65 -7.53 -33.94
N ILE A 300 2.13 -8.74 -33.77
CA ILE A 300 1.23 -9.10 -32.68
C ILE A 300 2.01 -10.01 -31.73
N SER A 301 2.21 -9.56 -30.50
CA SER A 301 2.98 -10.31 -29.51
C SER A 301 2.16 -10.62 -28.25
N THR A 302 2.26 -11.86 -27.81
CA THR A 302 1.86 -12.30 -26.47
C THR A 302 2.99 -12.06 -25.48
N ILE A 303 2.70 -12.12 -24.17
CA ILE A 303 3.74 -12.05 -23.13
C ILE A 303 4.81 -13.12 -23.37
N MET A 304 4.36 -14.36 -23.62
CA MET A 304 5.26 -15.51 -23.80
C MET A 304 6.11 -15.38 -25.07
N SER A 305 5.52 -14.97 -26.20
CA SER A 305 6.27 -14.80 -27.44
C SER A 305 7.30 -13.68 -27.33
N GLY A 306 6.99 -12.59 -26.62
CA GLY A 306 7.95 -11.51 -26.34
C GLY A 306 9.13 -11.99 -25.50
N ILE A 307 8.87 -12.79 -24.46
CA ILE A 307 9.94 -13.38 -23.62
C ILE A 307 10.82 -14.32 -24.43
N LEU A 308 10.21 -15.19 -25.26
CA LEU A 308 10.94 -16.17 -26.06
C LEU A 308 11.83 -15.51 -27.12
N TYR A 309 11.33 -14.44 -27.76
CA TYR A 309 12.10 -13.63 -28.70
C TYR A 309 13.36 -13.07 -28.04
N MET A 310 13.22 -12.38 -26.90
CA MET A 310 14.34 -11.77 -26.17
C MET A 310 15.30 -12.80 -25.60
N TRP A 311 14.80 -13.97 -25.20
CA TRP A 311 15.64 -15.07 -24.73
C TRP A 311 16.56 -15.61 -25.82
N ASN A 312 16.04 -15.73 -27.05
CA ASN A 312 16.77 -16.22 -28.21
C ASN A 312 17.74 -15.17 -28.78
N ASP A 313 17.40 -13.89 -28.69
CA ASP A 313 18.24 -12.76 -29.13
C ASP A 313 19.46 -12.50 -28.21
N GLY A 314 19.58 -13.25 -27.11
CA GLY A 314 20.71 -13.20 -26.19
C GLY A 314 20.46 -12.36 -24.92
N ASP A 315 19.38 -11.58 -24.89
CA ASP A 315 18.97 -10.70 -23.77
C ASP A 315 18.27 -11.46 -22.63
N LYS A 316 18.87 -12.58 -22.19
CA LYS A 316 18.31 -13.50 -21.19
C LYS A 316 17.98 -12.82 -19.86
N LEU A 317 18.79 -11.84 -19.44
CA LEU A 317 18.56 -11.09 -18.20
C LEU A 317 17.26 -10.28 -18.28
N ILE A 318 17.00 -9.62 -19.40
CA ILE A 318 15.80 -8.81 -19.60
C ILE A 318 14.57 -9.72 -19.71
N ALA A 319 14.68 -10.80 -20.47
CA ALA A 319 13.63 -11.81 -20.58
C ALA A 319 13.23 -12.39 -19.21
N SER A 320 14.21 -12.68 -18.33
CA SER A 320 13.97 -13.17 -16.97
C SER A 320 13.22 -12.16 -16.08
N ILE A 321 13.57 -10.87 -16.18
CA ILE A 321 12.88 -9.80 -15.43
C ILE A 321 11.42 -9.70 -15.88
N ILE A 322 11.17 -9.69 -17.19
CA ILE A 322 9.81 -9.60 -17.76
C ILE A 322 8.98 -10.84 -17.40
N PHE A 323 9.56 -12.03 -17.52
CA PHE A 323 8.91 -13.29 -17.11
C PHE A 323 8.51 -13.26 -15.63
N SER A 324 9.44 -12.82 -14.78
CA SER A 324 9.20 -12.76 -13.34
C SER A 324 8.06 -11.81 -13.00
N ALA A 325 8.05 -10.59 -13.58
CA ALA A 325 7.03 -9.59 -13.32
C ALA A 325 5.64 -9.96 -13.88
N SER A 326 5.58 -10.53 -15.07
CA SER A 326 4.33 -10.70 -15.83
C SER A 326 3.67 -12.07 -15.60
N ILE A 327 4.45 -13.12 -15.32
CA ILE A 327 3.94 -14.49 -15.17
C ILE A 327 4.19 -15.01 -13.75
N ALA A 328 5.44 -14.96 -13.27
CA ALA A 328 5.80 -15.59 -11.99
C ALA A 328 5.15 -14.89 -10.78
N VAL A 329 5.16 -13.55 -10.72
CA VAL A 329 4.58 -12.80 -9.59
C VAL A 329 3.05 -13.02 -9.48
N PRO A 330 2.24 -12.87 -10.55
CA PRO A 330 0.80 -13.17 -10.47
C PRO A 330 0.50 -14.63 -10.11
N THR A 331 1.21 -15.60 -10.68
CA THR A 331 1.02 -17.02 -10.37
C THR A 331 1.33 -17.33 -8.92
N LEU A 332 2.47 -16.86 -8.41
CA LEU A 332 2.84 -17.00 -7.00
C LEU A 332 1.79 -16.38 -6.08
N LYS A 333 1.22 -15.23 -6.44
CA LYS A 333 0.16 -14.58 -5.65
C LYS A 333 -1.14 -15.40 -5.64
N ILE A 334 -1.56 -15.94 -6.78
CA ILE A 334 -2.74 -16.80 -6.88
C ILE A 334 -2.55 -18.07 -6.05
N VAL A 335 -1.41 -18.76 -6.21
CA VAL A 335 -1.08 -19.97 -5.45
C VAL A 335 -1.00 -19.67 -3.96
N SER A 336 -0.34 -18.57 -3.57
CA SER A 336 -0.23 -18.18 -2.17
C SER A 336 -1.59 -17.94 -1.52
N MET A 337 -2.48 -17.19 -2.18
CA MET A 337 -3.83 -16.96 -1.68
C MET A 337 -4.66 -18.25 -1.60
N LEU A 338 -4.49 -19.17 -2.57
CA LEU A 338 -5.16 -20.47 -2.54
C LEU A 338 -4.72 -21.31 -1.34
N VAL A 339 -3.41 -21.32 -1.02
CA VAL A 339 -2.88 -21.99 0.16
C VAL A 339 -3.44 -21.38 1.45
N LEU A 340 -3.49 -20.06 1.57
CA LEU A 340 -4.04 -19.39 2.75
C LEU A 340 -5.53 -19.68 2.96
N LEU A 341 -6.32 -19.66 1.89
CA LEU A 341 -7.75 -20.01 1.93
C LEU A 341 -7.98 -21.48 2.28
N ALA A 342 -7.19 -22.39 1.70
CA ALA A 342 -7.29 -23.81 2.00
C ALA A 342 -6.93 -24.11 3.46
N ASN A 343 -5.88 -23.49 4.00
CA ASN A 343 -5.50 -23.64 5.40
C ASN A 343 -6.55 -23.07 6.35
N ALA A 344 -7.11 -21.89 6.04
CA ALA A 344 -8.16 -21.29 6.87
C ALA A 344 -9.47 -22.10 6.85
N ARG A 345 -9.76 -22.84 5.77
CA ARG A 345 -10.97 -23.67 5.65
C ARG A 345 -10.80 -25.08 6.21
N PHE A 346 -9.68 -25.73 5.93
CA PHE A 346 -9.47 -27.16 6.22
C PHE A 346 -8.49 -27.44 7.37
N GLY A 347 -7.77 -26.44 7.88
CA GLY A 347 -6.77 -26.65 8.94
C GLY A 347 -5.58 -27.51 8.49
N LEU A 348 -5.06 -27.26 7.28
CA LEU A 348 -3.92 -28.01 6.73
C LEU A 348 -2.65 -27.82 7.58
N PHE A 349 -1.69 -28.75 7.45
CA PHE A 349 -0.53 -28.96 8.33
C PHE A 349 0.52 -27.83 8.41
N LEU A 350 0.33 -26.66 7.79
CA LEU A 350 1.35 -25.61 7.82
C LEU A 350 1.34 -24.88 9.16
N PRO A 351 2.51 -24.66 9.79
CA PRO A 351 2.56 -23.93 11.06
C PRO A 351 2.11 -22.49 10.87
N ILE A 352 1.34 -21.97 11.84
CA ILE A 352 0.75 -20.62 11.81
C ILE A 352 1.78 -19.51 11.56
N ARG A 353 3.02 -19.69 12.03
CA ARG A 353 4.11 -18.73 11.79
C ARG A 353 4.44 -18.61 10.31
N VAL A 354 4.51 -19.74 9.59
CA VAL A 354 4.78 -19.76 8.14
C VAL A 354 3.61 -19.14 7.38
N LEU A 355 2.37 -19.48 7.74
CA LEU A 355 1.18 -18.89 7.13
C LEU A 355 1.09 -17.38 7.35
N SER A 356 1.38 -16.89 8.58
CA SER A 356 1.41 -15.45 8.86
C SER A 356 2.50 -14.72 8.09
N LEU A 357 3.67 -15.34 7.92
CA LEU A 357 4.77 -14.77 7.15
C LEU A 357 4.42 -14.75 5.66
N GLN A 358 3.87 -15.84 5.14
CA GLN A 358 3.39 -15.95 3.76
C GLN A 358 2.33 -14.88 3.46
N TYR A 359 1.36 -14.69 4.35
CA TYR A 359 0.35 -13.62 4.22
C TYR A 359 1.02 -12.25 4.14
N ARG A 360 1.93 -11.92 5.07
CA ARG A 360 2.65 -10.63 5.06
C ARG A 360 3.47 -10.42 3.79
N ILE A 361 4.15 -11.46 3.29
CA ILE A 361 4.89 -11.39 2.02
C ILE A 361 3.92 -11.17 0.87
N THR A 362 2.79 -11.87 0.85
CA THR A 362 1.77 -11.76 -0.23
C THR A 362 1.15 -10.37 -0.26
N GLU A 363 0.84 -9.79 0.91
CA GLU A 363 0.34 -8.43 1.05
C GLU A 363 1.40 -7.40 0.60
N ALA A 364 2.65 -7.59 1.03
CA ALA A 364 3.77 -6.71 0.66
C ALA A 364 4.05 -6.73 -0.86
N VAL A 365 4.05 -7.91 -1.49
CA VAL A 365 4.23 -8.10 -2.94
C VAL A 365 3.01 -7.60 -3.72
N GLY A 366 1.82 -7.60 -3.11
CA GLY A 366 0.56 -7.30 -3.76
C GLY A 366 0.55 -6.01 -4.57
N ARG A 367 1.12 -4.92 -4.03
CA ARG A 367 1.24 -3.61 -4.69
C ARG A 367 2.22 -3.58 -5.88
N TRP A 368 3.26 -4.42 -5.84
CA TRP A 368 4.26 -4.52 -6.90
C TRP A 368 3.75 -5.27 -8.13
N SER A 369 2.67 -6.05 -8.00
CA SER A 369 2.03 -6.69 -9.16
C SER A 369 1.51 -5.68 -10.20
N MET A 370 1.36 -4.39 -9.84
CA MET A 370 0.94 -3.33 -10.77
C MET A 370 2.06 -2.84 -11.70
N ILE A 371 3.31 -3.30 -11.52
CA ILE A 371 4.45 -2.86 -12.33
C ILE A 371 4.18 -3.06 -13.83
N ASP A 372 3.72 -4.26 -14.20
CA ASP A 372 3.57 -4.63 -15.61
C ASP A 372 2.48 -3.79 -16.32
N ILE A 373 1.39 -3.46 -15.63
CA ILE A 373 0.35 -2.57 -16.15
C ILE A 373 0.93 -1.18 -16.45
N PHE A 374 1.75 -0.64 -15.55
CA PHE A 374 2.41 0.65 -15.79
C PHE A 374 3.45 0.56 -16.91
N VAL A 375 4.17 -0.56 -17.07
CA VAL A 375 5.10 -0.76 -18.20
C VAL A 375 4.35 -0.67 -19.53
N ILE A 376 3.19 -1.31 -19.65
CA ILE A 376 2.35 -1.27 -20.87
C ILE A 376 1.89 0.17 -21.15
N ILE A 377 1.41 0.87 -20.12
CA ILE A 377 0.95 2.26 -20.22
C ILE A 377 2.07 3.19 -20.71
N ILE A 378 3.27 3.05 -20.12
CA ILE A 378 4.43 3.87 -20.48
C ILE A 378 4.84 3.62 -21.93
N MET A 379 4.91 2.35 -22.34
CA MET A 379 5.31 1.98 -23.69
C MET A 379 4.31 2.44 -24.75
N MET A 380 3.00 2.29 -24.48
CA MET A 380 1.94 2.83 -25.34
C MET A 380 2.08 4.34 -25.50
N SER A 381 2.31 5.06 -24.39
CA SER A 381 2.43 6.51 -24.44
C SER A 381 3.72 6.99 -25.11
N ALA A 382 4.81 6.24 -24.98
CA ALA A 382 6.10 6.59 -25.56
C ALA A 382 6.07 6.50 -27.10
N PHE A 383 5.35 5.51 -27.63
CA PHE A 383 5.25 5.25 -29.07
C PHE A 383 3.86 5.60 -29.63
N HIS A 384 3.47 6.87 -29.51
CA HIS A 384 2.24 7.40 -30.13
C HIS A 384 2.52 8.24 -31.38
N SER A 385 3.59 7.94 -32.11
CA SER A 385 3.97 8.69 -33.32
C SER A 385 3.33 8.10 -34.57
N HIS A 386 3.26 8.87 -35.66
CA HIS A 386 2.80 8.36 -36.96
C HIS A 386 3.75 7.31 -37.58
N ILE A 387 5.00 7.22 -37.11
CA ILE A 387 6.04 6.33 -37.65
C ILE A 387 6.04 4.97 -36.94
N ALA A 388 5.71 4.96 -35.64
CA ALA A 388 5.63 3.74 -34.85
C ALA A 388 4.54 3.93 -33.79
N ARG A 389 3.53 3.04 -33.84
CA ARG A 389 2.40 3.03 -32.91
C ARG A 389 2.36 1.73 -32.14
N VAL A 390 2.42 1.81 -30.81
CA VAL A 390 2.22 0.66 -29.93
C VAL A 390 0.86 0.77 -29.27
N THR A 391 -0.02 -0.20 -29.55
CA THR A 391 -1.33 -0.29 -28.90
C THR A 391 -1.38 -1.51 -27.97
N PRO A 392 -1.99 -1.40 -26.78
CA PRO A 392 -2.21 -2.55 -25.92
C PRO A 392 -3.21 -3.48 -26.60
N GLY A 393 -2.96 -4.79 -26.50
CA GLY A 393 -3.93 -5.79 -26.93
C GLY A 393 -4.98 -6.08 -25.85
N PRO A 394 -6.01 -6.88 -26.16
CA PRO A 394 -7.09 -7.20 -25.22
C PRO A 394 -6.59 -7.88 -23.93
N ALA A 395 -5.44 -8.56 -23.97
CA ALA A 395 -4.83 -9.18 -22.80
C ALA A 395 -4.54 -8.17 -21.68
N ALA A 396 -4.23 -6.92 -22.00
CA ALA A 396 -3.88 -5.90 -21.01
C ALA A 396 -5.04 -5.60 -20.03
N ILE A 397 -6.29 -5.63 -20.52
CA ILE A 397 -7.47 -5.43 -19.67
C ILE A 397 -7.66 -6.63 -18.73
N TYR A 398 -7.59 -7.86 -19.27
CA TYR A 398 -7.71 -9.07 -18.47
C TYR A 398 -6.60 -9.16 -17.42
N PHE A 399 -5.37 -8.85 -17.80
CA PHE A 399 -4.23 -8.80 -16.90
C PHE A 399 -4.44 -7.78 -15.78
N CYS A 400 -4.90 -6.57 -16.11
CA CYS A 400 -5.24 -5.56 -15.11
C CYS A 400 -6.32 -6.04 -14.13
N LEU A 401 -7.39 -6.67 -14.64
CA LEU A 401 -8.43 -7.25 -13.79
C LEU A 401 -7.89 -8.35 -12.87
N VAL A 402 -7.01 -9.24 -13.35
CA VAL A 402 -6.37 -10.27 -12.50
C VAL A 402 -5.60 -9.63 -11.35
N VAL A 403 -4.81 -8.60 -11.61
CA VAL A 403 -4.03 -7.92 -10.56
C VAL A 403 -4.95 -7.26 -9.53
N ILE A 404 -6.00 -6.56 -9.98
CA ILE A 404 -6.97 -5.92 -9.08
C ILE A 404 -7.73 -6.97 -8.26
N LEU A 405 -8.24 -8.03 -8.89
CA LEU A 405 -8.99 -9.09 -8.22
C LEU A 405 -8.13 -9.85 -7.20
N THR A 406 -6.86 -10.12 -7.50
CA THR A 406 -5.94 -10.74 -6.51
C THR A 406 -5.60 -9.81 -5.34
N MET A 407 -5.54 -8.49 -5.56
CA MET A 407 -5.42 -7.50 -4.47
C MET A 407 -6.69 -7.51 -3.60
N LEU A 408 -7.87 -7.49 -4.22
CA LEU A 408 -9.14 -7.51 -3.51
C LEU A 408 -9.32 -8.82 -2.73
N SER A 409 -8.95 -9.97 -3.30
CA SER A 409 -8.95 -11.26 -2.60
C SER A 409 -8.13 -11.21 -1.31
N ALA A 410 -6.89 -10.68 -1.39
CA ALA A 410 -6.04 -10.49 -0.20
C ALA A 410 -6.65 -9.49 0.80
N HIS A 411 -7.23 -8.38 0.31
CA HIS A 411 -7.85 -7.36 1.15
C HIS A 411 -9.10 -7.85 1.92
N PHE A 412 -9.87 -8.77 1.32
CA PHE A 412 -11.06 -9.32 1.95
C PHE A 412 -10.78 -10.54 2.83
N PHE A 413 -9.59 -11.15 2.73
CA PHE A 413 -9.16 -12.25 3.58
C PHE A 413 -8.84 -11.77 5.00
N ASP A 414 -9.53 -12.33 6.00
CA ASP A 414 -9.28 -12.03 7.42
C ASP A 414 -8.23 -13.02 7.98
N VAL A 415 -6.99 -12.56 8.08
CA VAL A 415 -5.85 -13.36 8.57
C VAL A 415 -6.05 -13.90 10.00
N ARG A 416 -6.94 -13.29 10.80
CA ARG A 416 -7.25 -13.75 12.16
C ARG A 416 -7.89 -15.13 12.19
N LEU A 417 -8.58 -15.53 11.12
CA LEU A 417 -9.18 -16.86 10.99
C LEU A 417 -8.14 -17.98 11.04
N LEU A 418 -6.92 -17.74 10.54
CA LEU A 418 -5.82 -18.71 10.64
C LEU A 418 -5.42 -18.94 12.11
N TRP A 419 -5.45 -17.89 12.92
CA TRP A 419 -5.08 -17.93 14.33
C TRP A 419 -6.17 -18.53 15.22
N ASP A 420 -7.45 -18.37 14.83
CA ASP A 420 -8.58 -18.98 15.51
C ASP A 420 -8.56 -20.50 15.29
N LYS A 421 -8.35 -20.95 14.05
CA LYS A 421 -8.21 -22.38 13.73
C LYS A 421 -7.04 -23.03 14.47
N TYR A 422 -5.89 -22.37 14.49
CA TYR A 422 -4.73 -22.83 15.26
C TYR A 422 -5.03 -22.98 16.77
N ARG A 423 -5.90 -22.15 17.35
CA ARG A 423 -6.32 -22.27 18.76
C ARG A 423 -7.30 -23.43 18.99
N GLU A 424 -8.10 -23.79 18.00
CA GLU A 424 -8.96 -24.98 18.08
C GLU A 424 -8.11 -26.26 18.08
N ASP A 425 -7.07 -26.30 17.24
CA ASP A 425 -6.18 -27.47 17.11
C ASP A 425 -5.18 -27.58 18.28
N ALA A 426 -4.71 -26.44 18.80
CA ALA A 426 -3.95 -26.38 20.03
C ALA A 426 -4.93 -26.38 21.22
N ALA A 427 -5.34 -27.58 21.67
CA ALA A 427 -6.19 -27.79 22.84
C ALA A 427 -5.90 -26.76 23.97
N PRO A 428 -6.93 -26.24 24.66
CA PRO A 428 -6.72 -25.20 25.67
C PRO A 428 -5.69 -25.70 26.68
N PRO A 429 -4.72 -24.86 27.11
CA PRO A 429 -3.90 -25.22 28.25
C PRO A 429 -4.89 -25.49 29.39
N GLU A 430 -4.86 -26.73 29.89
CA GLU A 430 -5.52 -27.15 31.11
C GLU A 430 -5.36 -26.01 32.10
N SER A 431 -6.46 -25.37 32.48
CA SER A 431 -6.45 -24.27 33.43
C SER A 431 -5.74 -24.80 34.67
N ILE A 432 -4.50 -24.36 34.89
CA ILE A 432 -3.82 -24.56 36.16
C ILE A 432 -4.54 -23.65 37.15
N ILE A 433 -5.71 -24.10 37.59
CA ILE A 433 -6.32 -23.68 38.85
C ILE A 433 -5.35 -24.21 39.88
N ARG A 434 -4.36 -23.40 40.25
CA ARG A 434 -3.61 -23.66 41.48
C ARG A 434 -4.64 -23.57 42.61
N PRO A 435 -4.83 -24.61 43.43
CA PRO A 435 -5.59 -24.43 44.64
C PRO A 435 -4.92 -23.29 45.42
N THR A 436 -5.70 -22.27 45.75
CA THR A 436 -5.38 -21.34 46.82
C THR A 436 -5.04 -22.18 48.03
N THR A 437 -3.76 -22.26 48.39
CA THR A 437 -3.35 -22.74 49.70
C THR A 437 -4.11 -21.93 50.74
N GLU A 438 -4.99 -22.63 51.43
CA GLU A 438 -5.77 -22.15 52.55
C GLU A 438 -4.88 -21.46 53.57
N GLN A 439 -5.42 -20.36 54.10
CA GLN A 439 -5.10 -19.88 55.42
C GLN A 439 -5.34 -21.01 56.43
N THR A 440 -4.28 -21.44 57.11
CA THR A 440 -4.21 -22.08 58.44
C THR A 440 -2.71 -22.31 58.65
N SER A 441 -2.03 -21.81 59.67
CA SER A 441 -2.34 -21.40 61.04
C SER A 441 -1.23 -20.48 61.54
#